data_AF-E7RCM6-F1
#
_entry.id   AF-E7RCM6-F1
#
_cell.length_a   1.000
_cell.length_b   1.000
_cell.length_c   1.000
_cell.angle_alpha   90.00
_cell.angle_beta   90.00
_cell.angle_gamma   90.00
#
_symmetry.space_group_name_H-M   'P 1'
#
loop_
_entity.id
_entity.type
_entity.pdbx_description
1 polymer ?
#
loop_
_entity_poly.entity_id
_entity_poly.type
_entity_poly.pdbx_seq_one_letter_code
_entity_poly.pdbx_strand_id
1 'polypeptide(L)'
;MGIIESLTEEIQVYIIGFDVEKVSPFAKVEKIPLISRPEQTKKIEEILDCERIEIVDYSNEIAIVVSDRGMFTDGLPIFEIIAPDNTELHLAGTLLFAKNTYTAEDVEIGELNSIEIHQLVQNLKIKVIGAIRN
;
A
#
# COMPACT_ATOMS: atom_id res chain seq x y z
N MET A 1 0.72 -31.94 25.81
CA MET A 1 0.26 -30.59 26.15
C MET A 1 0.45 -29.77 24.89
N GLY A 2 -0.65 -29.44 24.21
CA GLY A 2 -0.61 -28.88 22.86
C GLY A 2 0.07 -27.53 22.85
N ILE A 3 0.94 -27.31 21.87
CA ILE A 3 1.43 -25.99 21.52
C ILE A 3 0.19 -25.23 21.03
N ILE A 4 -0.23 -24.22 21.77
CA ILE A 4 -1.18 -23.24 21.26
C ILE A 4 -0.37 -22.44 20.24
N GLU A 5 -0.52 -22.76 18.96
CA GLU A 5 -0.19 -21.80 17.91
C GLU A 5 -1.04 -20.57 18.22
N SER A 6 -0.43 -19.50 18.72
CA SER A 6 -1.12 -18.21 18.75
C SER A 6 -1.46 -17.89 17.31
N LEU A 7 -2.75 -17.84 16.99
CA LEU A 7 -3.21 -17.27 15.74
C LEU A 7 -2.69 -15.83 15.73
N THR A 8 -1.58 -15.59 15.06
CA THR A 8 -1.13 -14.24 14.77
C THR A 8 -2.22 -13.68 13.87
N GLU A 9 -3.01 -12.74 14.37
CA GLU A 9 -3.96 -12.03 13.52
C GLU A 9 -3.16 -11.37 12.39
N GLU A 10 -3.68 -11.36 11.18
CA GLU A 10 -3.03 -10.81 9.99
C GLU A 10 -4.01 -9.87 9.30
N ILE A 11 -3.53 -8.75 8.79
CA ILE A 11 -4.29 -7.92 7.86
C ILE A 11 -3.93 -8.26 6.43
N GLN A 12 -4.93 -8.33 5.59
CA GLN A 12 -4.77 -8.50 4.15
C GLN A 12 -4.70 -7.12 3.47
N VAL A 13 -3.68 -6.93 2.63
CA VAL A 13 -3.45 -5.70 1.86
C VAL A 13 -3.27 -6.03 0.38
N TYR A 14 -3.49 -5.04 -0.49
CA TYR A 14 -3.26 -5.18 -1.93
C TYR A 14 -2.09 -4.31 -2.38
N ILE A 15 -1.11 -4.90 -3.05
CA ILE A 15 0.12 -4.22 -3.44
C ILE A 15 0.18 -4.14 -4.96
N ILE A 16 0.56 -2.97 -5.46
CA ILE A 16 0.94 -2.75 -6.86
C ILE A 16 2.36 -2.20 -6.90
N GLY A 17 3.18 -2.71 -7.81
CA GLY A 17 4.50 -2.15 -8.06
C GLY A 17 4.92 -2.36 -9.50
N PHE A 18 6.17 -1.98 -9.79
CA PHE A 18 6.77 -2.15 -11.11
C PHE A 18 8.13 -2.82 -10.96
N ASP A 19 8.30 -3.96 -11.62
CA ASP A 19 9.59 -4.63 -11.71
C ASP A 19 10.39 -3.94 -12.81
N VAL A 20 11.40 -3.17 -12.41
CA VAL A 20 12.24 -2.38 -13.33
C VAL A 20 13.12 -3.28 -14.19
N GLU A 21 13.55 -4.44 -13.69
CA GLU A 21 14.36 -5.39 -14.44
C GLU A 21 13.55 -6.07 -15.54
N LYS A 22 12.31 -6.46 -15.22
CA LYS A 22 11.38 -7.10 -16.18
C LYS A 22 10.60 -6.11 -17.03
N VAL A 23 10.65 -4.82 -16.69
CA VAL A 23 9.87 -3.74 -17.31
C VAL A 23 8.38 -4.09 -17.32
N SER A 24 7.87 -4.54 -16.19
CA SER A 24 6.48 -5.02 -16.07
C SER A 24 5.85 -4.67 -14.73
N PRO A 25 4.58 -4.25 -14.70
CA PRO A 25 3.86 -4.09 -13.44
C PRO A 25 3.63 -5.45 -12.78
N PHE A 26 3.53 -5.44 -11.46
CA PHE A 26 3.04 -6.59 -10.69
C PHE A 26 1.94 -6.12 -9.74
N ALA A 27 1.09 -7.06 -9.35
CA ALA A 27 0.18 -6.86 -8.24
C ALA A 27 0.04 -8.15 -7.43
N LYS A 28 -0.13 -8.01 -6.12
CA LYS A 28 -0.28 -9.16 -5.21
C LYS A 28 -1.11 -8.80 -4.00
N VAL A 29 -1.73 -9.82 -3.42
CA VAL A 29 -2.29 -9.74 -2.07
C VAL A 29 -1.21 -10.20 -1.10
N GLU A 30 -0.94 -9.41 -0.08
CA GLU A 30 0.03 -9.73 0.97
C GLU A 30 -0.68 -9.76 2.32
N LYS A 31 -0.17 -10.58 3.23
CA LYS A 31 -0.62 -10.60 4.61
C LYS A 31 0.44 -9.99 5.51
N ILE A 32 0.02 -9.06 6.35
CA ILE A 32 0.90 -8.36 7.30
C ILE A 32 0.42 -8.75 8.70
N PRO A 33 1.32 -9.25 9.56
CA PRO A 33 0.95 -9.55 10.95
C PRO A 33 0.33 -8.32 11.63
N LEU A 34 -0.79 -8.53 12.31
CA LEU A 34 -1.41 -7.58 13.21
C LEU A 34 -0.67 -7.67 14.55
N ILE A 35 0.35 -6.83 14.66
CA ILE A 35 1.26 -6.72 15.80
C ILE A 35 1.18 -5.31 16.37
N SER A 36 2.12 -4.92 17.23
CA SER A 36 2.15 -3.54 17.70
C SER A 36 2.33 -2.57 16.52
N ARG A 37 1.71 -1.38 16.59
CA ARG A 37 1.84 -0.34 15.53
C ARG A 37 3.29 -0.17 15.04
N PRO A 38 4.31 0.01 15.91
CA PRO A 38 5.69 0.18 15.45
C PRO A 38 6.23 -1.00 14.63
N GLU A 39 5.89 -2.23 15.01
CA GLU A 39 6.35 -3.40 14.29
C GLU A 39 5.58 -3.59 12.97
N GLN A 40 4.29 -3.26 12.95
CA GLN A 40 3.49 -3.28 11.72
C GLN A 40 4.01 -2.24 10.72
N THR A 41 4.30 -1.01 11.17
CA THR A 41 4.94 0.04 10.38
C THR A 41 6.28 -0.45 9.82
N LYS A 42 7.13 -1.05 10.66
CA LYS A 42 8.41 -1.63 10.20
C LYS A 42 8.21 -2.70 9.13
N LYS A 43 7.17 -3.53 9.26
CA LYS A 43 6.89 -4.56 8.25
C LYS A 43 6.48 -3.96 6.91
N ILE A 44 5.76 -2.85 6.94
CA ILE A 44 5.35 -2.12 5.74
C ILE A 44 6.55 -1.42 5.11
N GLU A 45 7.41 -0.80 5.92
CA GLU A 45 8.69 -0.23 5.47
C GLU A 45 9.54 -1.29 4.75
N GLU A 46 9.62 -2.52 5.26
CA GLU A 46 10.28 -3.64 4.58
C GLU A 46 9.62 -4.01 3.25
N ILE A 47 8.28 -4.02 3.19
CA ILE A 47 7.52 -4.36 1.97
C ILE A 47 7.70 -3.29 0.89
N LEU A 48 7.74 -2.01 1.30
CA LEU A 48 7.88 -0.87 0.42
C LEU A 48 9.34 -0.50 0.11
N ASP A 49 10.29 -1.19 0.76
CA ASP A 49 11.73 -0.91 0.70
C ASP A 49 12.05 0.57 1.00
N CYS A 50 11.55 1.06 2.13
CA CYS A 50 11.72 2.45 2.56
C CYS A 50 12.06 2.60 4.04
N GLU A 51 12.52 3.79 4.43
CA GLU A 51 12.82 4.12 5.84
C GLU A 51 11.59 4.67 6.60
N ARG A 52 10.64 5.24 5.86
CA ARG A 52 9.47 5.93 6.38
C ARG A 52 8.34 5.86 5.37
N ILE A 53 7.12 5.87 5.90
CA ILE A 53 5.90 5.78 5.11
C ILE A 53 5.09 7.06 5.17
N GLU A 54 4.32 7.29 4.11
CA GLU A 54 3.28 8.30 4.01
C GLU A 54 1.96 7.61 3.65
N ILE A 55 0.86 8.08 4.23
CA ILE A 55 -0.49 7.58 3.99
C ILE A 55 -1.25 8.64 3.20
N VAL A 56 -1.76 8.26 2.04
CA VAL A 56 -2.54 9.11 1.14
C VAL A 56 -3.92 8.51 0.98
N ASP A 57 -4.97 9.32 1.11
CA ASP A 57 -6.34 8.84 0.91
C ASP A 57 -6.60 8.56 -0.58
N TYR A 58 -6.95 7.30 -0.90
CA TYR A 58 -7.53 6.96 -2.21
C TYR A 58 -9.03 7.22 -2.20
N SER A 59 -9.69 6.91 -1.10
CA SER A 59 -11.11 7.19 -0.85
C SER A 59 -11.33 7.31 0.66
N ASN A 60 -12.56 7.62 1.07
CA ASN A 60 -12.91 7.62 2.50
C ASN A 60 -12.65 6.25 3.17
N GLU A 61 -12.66 5.15 2.42
CA GLU A 61 -12.53 3.79 2.95
C GLU A 61 -11.16 3.16 2.68
N ILE A 62 -10.38 3.67 1.72
CA ILE A 62 -9.12 3.06 1.27
C ILE A 62 -8.01 4.11 1.29
N ALA A 63 -6.89 3.74 1.91
CA ALA A 63 -5.64 4.47 1.87
C ALA A 63 -4.62 3.79 0.93
N ILE A 64 -3.69 4.60 0.43
CA ILE A 64 -2.46 4.18 -0.23
C ILE A 64 -1.30 4.53 0.69
N VAL A 65 -0.54 3.52 1.10
CA VAL A 65 0.70 3.66 1.84
C VAL A 65 1.86 3.60 0.85
N VAL A 66 2.72 4.61 0.91
CA VAL A 66 3.89 4.78 0.04
C VAL A 66 5.11 5.21 0.84
N SER A 67 6.28 5.24 0.21
CA SER A 67 7.48 5.84 0.80
C SER A 67 7.36 7.37 0.85
N ASP A 68 7.69 7.98 2.00
CA ASP A 68 7.73 9.45 2.15
C ASP A 68 8.79 10.12 1.24
N ARG A 69 9.76 9.32 0.79
CA ARG A 69 10.86 9.73 -0.09
C ARG A 69 10.74 9.16 -1.50
N GLY A 70 9.61 8.54 -1.85
CA GLY A 70 9.42 7.92 -3.16
C GLY A 70 9.71 8.87 -4.31
N MET A 71 9.22 10.12 -4.22
CA MET A 71 9.42 11.16 -5.24
C MET A 71 10.86 11.71 -5.31
N PHE A 72 11.73 11.35 -4.37
CA PHE A 72 13.12 11.81 -4.27
C PHE A 72 14.13 10.68 -4.49
N THR A 73 13.65 9.47 -4.86
CA THR A 73 14.50 8.29 -5.05
C THR A 73 14.57 7.94 -6.53
N ASP A 74 15.77 8.00 -7.10
CA ASP A 74 15.99 7.77 -8.52
C ASP A 74 15.57 6.36 -8.97
N GLY A 75 15.03 6.28 -10.18
CA GLY A 75 14.65 5.03 -10.82
C GLY A 75 13.33 4.44 -10.35
N LEU A 76 12.70 4.99 -9.30
CA LEU A 76 11.38 4.53 -8.89
C LEU A 76 10.31 4.86 -9.94
N PRO A 77 9.39 3.91 -10.23
CA PRO A 77 8.28 4.16 -11.14
C PRO A 77 7.38 5.24 -10.56
N ILE A 78 6.81 6.07 -11.42
CA ILE A 78 5.76 7.04 -11.07
C ILE A 78 4.43 6.50 -11.58
N PHE A 79 3.48 6.33 -10.68
CA PHE A 79 2.11 5.96 -10.97
C PHE A 79 1.23 7.20 -10.94
N GLU A 80 0.40 7.35 -11.99
CA GLU A 80 -0.75 8.24 -11.96
C GLU A 80 -1.99 7.40 -11.60
N ILE A 81 -2.69 7.84 -10.56
CA ILE A 81 -3.90 7.19 -10.06
C ILE A 81 -5.02 8.22 -10.06
N ILE A 82 -6.17 7.85 -10.62
CA ILE A 82 -7.39 8.66 -10.53
C ILE A 82 -8.28 8.07 -9.43
N ALA A 83 -8.38 8.79 -8.32
CA ALA A 83 -9.25 8.46 -7.19
C ALA A 83 -10.75 8.53 -7.56
N PRO A 84 -11.66 7.93 -6.77
CA PRO A 84 -13.10 7.91 -7.08
C PRO A 84 -13.74 9.31 -7.12
N ASP A 85 -13.17 10.28 -6.40
CA ASP A 85 -13.57 11.69 -6.42
C ASP A 85 -12.98 12.48 -7.62
N ASN A 86 -12.21 11.80 -8.48
CA ASN A 86 -11.43 12.34 -9.60
C ASN A 86 -10.17 13.14 -9.20
N THR A 87 -9.73 13.02 -7.94
CA THR A 87 -8.41 13.52 -7.55
C THR A 87 -7.34 12.71 -8.28
N GLU A 88 -6.38 13.41 -8.88
CA GLU A 88 -5.22 12.82 -9.55
C GLU A 88 -4.05 12.75 -8.56
N LEU A 89 -3.58 11.54 -8.29
CA LEU A 89 -2.46 11.28 -7.39
C LEU A 89 -1.26 10.83 -8.22
N HIS A 90 -0.11 11.46 -7.98
CA HIS A 90 1.18 11.04 -8.52
C HIS A 90 2.03 10.48 -7.39
N LEU A 91 2.21 9.16 -7.39
CA LEU A 91 2.90 8.43 -6.33
C LEU A 91 4.04 7.62 -6.92
N ALA A 92 5.17 7.54 -6.21
CA ALA A 92 6.36 6.85 -6.68
C ALA A 92 6.70 5.61 -5.85
N GLY A 93 7.24 4.59 -6.53
CA GLY A 93 7.62 3.32 -5.91
C GLY A 93 6.49 2.31 -5.83
N THR A 94 6.58 1.40 -4.86
CA THR A 94 5.53 0.41 -4.60
C THR A 94 4.36 1.06 -3.86
N LEU A 95 3.14 0.68 -4.22
CA LEU A 95 1.90 1.17 -3.63
C LEU A 95 1.24 0.06 -2.82
N LEU A 96 0.93 0.32 -1.55
CA LEU A 96 0.17 -0.59 -0.70
C LEU A 96 -1.20 0.00 -0.41
N PHE A 97 -2.25 -0.68 -0.87
CA PHE A 97 -3.63 -0.33 -0.58
C PHE A 97 -4.11 -1.07 0.67
N ALA A 98 -4.67 -0.32 1.60
CA ALA A 98 -5.22 -0.82 2.84
C ALA A 98 -6.52 -0.07 3.20
N LYS A 99 -7.30 -0.60 4.14
CA LYS A 99 -8.51 0.06 4.61
C LYS A 99 -8.16 1.23 5.53
N ASN A 100 -8.86 2.35 5.40
CA ASN A 100 -8.80 3.42 6.40
C ASN A 100 -9.57 2.99 7.66
N THR A 101 -8.90 2.98 8.81
CA THR A 101 -9.49 2.72 10.12
C THR A 101 -9.37 3.97 10.97
N TYR A 102 -10.43 4.76 11.00
CA TYR A 102 -10.47 5.98 11.81
C TYR A 102 -10.69 5.63 13.27
N THR A 103 -9.75 6.06 14.11
CA THR A 103 -9.88 6.04 15.57
C THR A 103 -10.19 7.45 16.07
N ALA A 104 -10.51 7.60 17.35
CA ALA A 104 -10.77 8.92 17.95
C ALA A 104 -9.54 9.84 17.94
N GLU A 105 -8.33 9.27 17.81
CA GLU A 105 -7.06 9.99 17.96
C GLU A 105 -6.22 10.00 16.67
N ASP A 106 -6.46 9.07 15.72
CA ASP A 106 -5.58 8.86 14.57
C ASP A 106 -6.25 8.03 13.44
N VAL A 107 -5.63 7.98 12.26
CA VAL A 107 -5.97 7.07 11.15
C VAL A 107 -5.01 5.89 11.14
N GLU A 108 -5.57 4.69 11.33
CA GLU A 108 -4.85 3.44 11.22
C GLU A 108 -5.15 2.75 9.89
N ILE A 109 -4.28 1.82 9.49
CA ILE A 109 -4.52 0.93 8.36
C ILE A 109 -5.20 -0.36 8.83
N GLY A 110 -6.23 -0.78 8.10
CA GLY A 110 -7.00 -1.99 8.37
C GLY A 110 -6.92 -3.01 7.24
N GLU A 111 -7.56 -4.16 7.48
CA GLU A 111 -7.67 -5.26 6.53
C GLU A 111 -8.61 -4.93 5.37
N LEU A 112 -8.21 -5.31 4.15
CA LEU A 112 -9.07 -5.42 2.98
C LEU A 112 -9.57 -6.86 2.84
N ASN A 113 -10.88 -7.06 2.88
CA ASN A 113 -11.47 -8.35 2.54
C ASN A 113 -11.47 -8.60 1.02
N SER A 114 -11.76 -9.84 0.60
CA SER A 114 -11.71 -10.23 -0.81
C SER A 114 -12.68 -9.47 -1.71
N ILE A 115 -13.83 -9.04 -1.19
CA ILE A 115 -14.81 -8.24 -1.94
C ILE A 115 -14.26 -6.83 -2.17
N GLU A 116 -13.70 -6.21 -1.14
CA GLU A 116 -13.07 -4.89 -1.23
C GLU A 116 -11.89 -4.89 -2.21
N ILE A 117 -11.03 -5.92 -2.19
CA ILE A 117 -9.94 -6.07 -3.16
C ILE A 117 -10.51 -6.22 -4.58
N HIS A 118 -11.53 -7.05 -4.77
CA HIS A 118 -12.13 -7.24 -6.09
C HIS A 118 -12.71 -5.93 -6.63
N GLN A 119 -13.41 -5.16 -5.80
CA GLN A 119 -13.95 -3.85 -6.16
C GLN A 119 -12.84 -2.83 -6.45
N LEU A 120 -11.78 -2.80 -5.64
CA LEU A 120 -10.62 -1.96 -5.91
C LEU A 120 -10.02 -2.28 -7.28
N VAL A 121 -9.74 -3.56 -7.56
CA VAL A 121 -9.15 -3.99 -8.85
C VAL A 121 -10.03 -3.62 -10.04
N GLN A 122 -11.36 -3.76 -9.93
CA GLN A 122 -12.28 -3.43 -11.02
C GLN A 122 -12.37 -1.94 -11.33
N ASN A 123 -12.17 -1.08 -10.33
CA ASN A 123 -12.41 0.35 -10.43
C ASN A 123 -11.13 1.19 -10.45
N LEU A 124 -9.98 0.60 -10.12
CA LEU A 124 -8.71 1.31 -10.03
C LEU A 124 -8.28 1.80 -11.42
N LYS A 125 -8.21 3.11 -11.57
CA LYS A 125 -7.67 3.80 -12.74
C LYS A 125 -6.23 4.16 -12.45
N ILE A 126 -5.30 3.30 -12.89
CA ILE A 126 -3.87 3.45 -12.64
C ILE A 126 -3.07 3.24 -13.93
N LYS A 127 -2.00 4.02 -14.11
CA LYS A 127 -1.00 3.81 -15.16
C LYS A 127 0.39 4.23 -14.65
N VAL A 128 1.42 3.60 -15.20
CA VAL A 128 2.80 4.07 -15.04
C VAL A 128 3.04 5.20 -16.03
N ILE A 129 3.47 6.36 -15.55
CA ILE A 129 3.70 7.54 -16.40
C ILE A 129 5.18 7.87 -16.61
N GLY A 130 6.08 7.23 -15.85
CA GLY A 130 7.51 7.43 -15.97
C GLY A 130 8.28 6.83 -14.81
N ALA A 131 9.51 7.31 -14.63
CA ALA A 131 10.34 7.01 -13.47
C ALA A 131 11.04 8.29 -13.00
N ILE A 132 11.32 8.37 -11.70
CA ILE A 132 12.04 9.50 -11.10
C ILE A 132 13.46 9.58 -11.67
N ARG A 133 13.87 10.79 -12.04
CA ARG A 133 15.21 11.10 -12.52
C ARG A 133 15.64 12.44 -11.94
N ASN A 134 16.50 12.41 -10.92
CA ASN A 134 17.15 13.59 -10.37
C ASN A 134 18.53 13.85 -11.00
#